data_AF-A0AAE9DM56-F1
#
_entry.id   AF-A0AAE9DM56-F1
#
_cell.length_a   1.000
_cell.length_b   1.000
_cell.length_c   1.000
_cell.angle_alpha   90.00
_cell.angle_beta   90.00
_cell.angle_gamma   90.00
#
_symmetry.space_group_name_H-M   'P 1'
#
loop_
_entity.id
_entity.type
_entity.pdbx_description
1 polymer ?
#
loop_
_entity_poly.entity_id
_entity_poly.type
_entity_poly.pdbx_seq_one_letter_code
_entity_poly.pdbx_strand_id
1 'polypeptide(L)'
;MAPELLSNTLNPQDFSQFKMADIYSMALVMWEIVIRVEVNTCEEVSALDETAADHSASSGIGESISSSDNYSRIQRHQKPKVESPASLKAKPYMPPFDGIVHNDPSFDDMREVVYVRKVRPPPELAWKKVPVLHKLSKLMEDSWHAMPHFRHTALKLKKETTKLIEMTDRQKQQQGKEMFQQQDSCLVESATNRYAC
;
A
#
# COMPACT_ATOMS: atom_id res chain seq x y z
N MET A 1 1.00 -24.28 -5.49
CA MET A 1 2.02 -25.17 -6.10
C MET A 1 2.44 -24.62 -7.46
N ALA A 2 3.69 -24.87 -7.87
CA ALA A 2 4.19 -24.47 -9.18
C ALA A 2 3.54 -25.30 -10.32
N PRO A 3 3.37 -24.75 -11.53
CA PRO A 3 2.66 -25.41 -12.63
C PRO A 3 3.30 -26.74 -13.10
N GLU A 4 4.62 -26.87 -13.04
CA GLU A 4 5.37 -28.10 -13.38
C GLU A 4 5.14 -29.23 -12.38
N LEU A 5 4.85 -28.91 -11.11
CA LEU A 5 4.42 -29.88 -10.11
C LEU A 5 2.99 -30.33 -10.41
N LEU A 6 2.11 -29.38 -10.74
CA LEU A 6 0.70 -29.63 -11.05
C LEU A 6 0.50 -30.42 -12.36
N SER A 7 1.45 -30.35 -13.28
CA SER A 7 1.45 -31.10 -14.54
C SER A 7 2.32 -32.34 -14.53
N ASN A 8 2.96 -32.65 -13.40
CA ASN A 8 3.88 -33.78 -13.23
C ASN A 8 5.02 -33.80 -14.28
N THR A 9 5.44 -32.62 -14.76
CA THR A 9 6.55 -32.47 -15.72
C THR A 9 7.86 -32.09 -15.04
N LEU A 10 7.88 -32.05 -13.71
CA LEU A 10 9.09 -31.76 -12.94
C LEU A 10 10.13 -32.88 -13.15
N ASN A 11 11.34 -32.51 -13.55
CA ASN A 11 12.46 -33.45 -13.65
C ASN A 11 13.13 -33.63 -12.28
N PRO A 12 12.99 -34.81 -11.64
CA PRO A 12 13.60 -35.05 -10.33
C PRO A 12 15.13 -35.15 -10.36
N GLN A 13 15.74 -35.34 -11.52
CA GLN A 13 17.20 -35.40 -11.68
C GLN A 13 17.84 -34.00 -11.74
N ASP A 14 17.04 -32.96 -11.99
CA ASP A 14 17.51 -31.57 -12.00
C ASP A 14 17.06 -30.84 -10.74
N PHE A 15 17.97 -30.75 -9.76
CA PHE A 15 17.74 -30.02 -8.52
C PHE A 15 17.38 -28.54 -8.74
N SER A 16 17.75 -27.96 -9.88
CA SER A 16 17.45 -26.57 -10.22
C SER A 16 15.95 -26.34 -10.38
N GLN A 17 15.19 -27.34 -10.82
CA GLN A 17 13.74 -27.21 -10.98
C GLN A 17 13.03 -27.07 -9.64
N PHE A 18 13.49 -27.79 -8.61
CA PHE A 18 12.96 -27.62 -7.25
C PHE A 18 13.20 -26.19 -6.73
N LYS A 19 14.41 -25.65 -6.95
CA LYS A 19 14.69 -24.24 -6.61
C LYS A 19 13.76 -23.29 -7.35
N MET A 20 13.50 -23.51 -8.63
CA MET A 20 12.59 -22.65 -9.40
C MET A 20 11.13 -22.80 -8.96
N ALA A 21 10.72 -23.97 -8.47
CA ALA A 21 9.41 -24.17 -7.85
C ALA A 21 9.30 -23.39 -6.53
N ASP A 22 10.36 -23.33 -5.73
CA ASP A 22 10.40 -22.49 -4.52
C ASP A 22 10.30 -21.00 -4.86
N ILE A 23 10.95 -20.55 -5.93
CA ILE A 23 10.84 -19.16 -6.41
C ILE A 23 9.40 -18.81 -6.76
N TYR A 24 8.67 -19.73 -7.40
CA TYR A 24 7.27 -19.53 -7.71
C TYR A 24 6.45 -19.31 -6.43
N SER A 25 6.65 -20.15 -5.41
CA SER A 25 5.98 -20.01 -4.11
C SER A 25 6.35 -18.71 -3.41
N MET A 26 7.62 -18.32 -3.45
CA MET A 26 8.09 -17.06 -2.88
C MET A 26 7.45 -15.83 -3.56
N ALA A 27 7.21 -15.88 -4.88
CA ALA A 27 6.54 -14.81 -5.60
C ALA A 27 5.08 -14.61 -5.17
N LEU A 28 4.36 -15.70 -4.89
CA LEU A 28 2.99 -15.62 -4.36
C LEU A 28 2.98 -14.98 -2.97
N VAL A 29 3.92 -15.36 -2.10
CA VAL A 29 4.06 -14.74 -0.76
C VAL A 29 4.43 -13.26 -0.88
N MET A 30 5.33 -12.90 -1.79
CA MET A 30 5.65 -11.49 -2.03
C MET A 30 4.40 -10.71 -2.47
N TRP A 31 3.55 -11.29 -3.32
CA TRP A 31 2.27 -10.66 -3.69
C TRP A 31 1.36 -10.46 -2.48
N GLU A 32 1.22 -11.45 -1.59
CA GLU A 32 0.43 -11.35 -0.35
C GLU A 32 0.95 -10.24 0.58
N ILE A 33 2.26 -10.03 0.63
CA ILE A 33 2.86 -8.94 1.40
C ILE A 33 2.54 -7.59 0.74
N VAL A 34 2.67 -7.51 -0.58
CA VAL A 34 2.51 -6.25 -1.32
C VAL A 34 1.06 -5.74 -1.32
N ILE A 35 0.05 -6.62 -1.33
CA ILE A 35 -1.36 -6.21 -1.21
C ILE A 35 -1.69 -5.56 0.14
N ARG A 36 -0.83 -5.75 1.16
CA ARG A 36 -0.96 -5.16 2.49
C ARG A 36 -0.18 -3.85 2.64
N VAL A 37 0.53 -3.40 1.61
CA VAL A 37 1.31 -2.17 1.66
C VAL A 37 0.38 -0.96 1.60
N GLU A 38 0.51 -0.09 2.59
CA GLU A 38 -0.09 1.24 2.61
C GLU A 38 0.98 2.28 2.26
N VAL A 39 0.64 3.19 1.35
CA VAL A 39 1.50 4.33 0.97
C VAL A 39 0.76 5.60 1.35
N ASN A 40 1.21 6.22 2.43
CA ASN A 40 0.75 7.53 2.83
C ASN A 40 1.69 8.57 2.21
N THR A 41 1.22 9.25 1.17
CA THR A 41 1.80 10.54 0.79
C THR A 41 1.36 11.52 1.90
N CYS A 42 2.29 11.96 2.74
CA CYS A 42 2.00 12.92 3.80
C CYS A 42 1.52 14.25 3.19
N GLU A 43 0.22 14.48 3.18
CA GLU A 43 -0.34 15.82 3.32
C GLU A 43 -1.41 15.77 4.39
N GLU A 44 -1.02 16.05 5.63
CA GLU A 44 -1.95 16.52 6.65
C GLU A 44 -1.21 17.52 7.54
N VAL A 45 -1.09 18.76 7.06
CA VAL A 45 -0.99 19.91 7.95
C VAL A 45 -2.42 20.25 8.33
N SER A 46 -3.00 19.52 9.29
CA SER A 46 -4.20 20.00 9.95
C SER A 46 -3.77 21.17 10.84
N ALA A 47 -4.00 22.38 10.33
CA ALA A 47 -3.78 23.63 11.02
C ALA A 47 -4.33 23.56 12.46
N LEU A 48 -3.48 23.95 13.41
CA LEU A 48 -3.90 24.27 14.78
C LEU A 48 -4.85 25.47 14.69
N ASP A 49 -6.11 25.27 15.07
CA ASP A 49 -6.99 26.38 15.45
C ASP A 49 -6.82 26.60 16.95
N GLU A 50 -5.79 27.39 17.30
CA GLU A 50 -5.80 28.14 18.56
C GLU A 50 -6.68 29.36 18.36
N THR A 51 -7.90 29.33 18.90
CA THR A 51 -8.65 30.55 19.17
C THR A 51 -9.13 30.60 20.62
N ALA A 52 -8.44 31.50 21.33
CA ALA A 52 -8.91 32.38 22.39
C ALA A 52 -9.46 31.80 23.70
N ALA A 53 -8.76 32.20 24.77
CA ALA A 53 -9.28 32.31 26.12
C ALA A 53 -10.50 33.24 26.17
N ASP A 54 -11.50 32.88 26.99
CA ASP A 54 -12.31 33.85 27.70
C ASP A 54 -12.69 33.28 29.07
N HIS A 55 -12.21 33.96 30.11
CA HIS A 55 -12.75 33.89 31.46
C HIS A 55 -13.89 34.90 31.56
N SER A 56 -15.08 34.47 31.98
CA SER A 56 -15.92 35.20 32.95
C SER A 56 -17.10 34.36 33.42
N ALA A 57 -17.28 34.37 34.74
CA ALA A 57 -18.40 33.77 35.45
C ALA A 57 -19.68 34.62 35.29
N SER A 58 -20.84 33.97 35.23
CA SER A 58 -22.08 34.52 35.78
C SER A 58 -23.10 33.41 36.03
N SER A 59 -23.65 33.42 37.24
CA SER A 59 -24.71 32.55 37.75
C SER A 59 -26.09 32.94 37.19
N GLY A 60 -26.98 31.97 36.99
CA GLY A 60 -28.39 32.23 36.69
C GLY A 60 -29.24 30.97 36.69
N ILE A 61 -30.11 30.86 37.68
CA ILE A 61 -31.10 29.79 37.94
C ILE A 61 -32.40 30.08 37.16
N GLY A 62 -33.13 29.05 36.72
CA GLY A 62 -34.53 29.14 36.23
C GLY A 62 -34.75 28.21 35.02
N GLU A 63 -35.25 26.97 35.16
CA GLU A 63 -36.64 26.52 35.44
C GLU A 63 -37.56 26.47 34.19
N SER A 64 -38.25 25.33 34.06
CA SER A 64 -39.51 25.05 33.33
C SER A 64 -39.60 24.93 31.79
N ILE A 65 -39.82 23.67 31.37
CA ILE A 65 -40.83 23.13 30.43
C ILE A 65 -41.62 24.07 29.49
N SER A 66 -41.59 23.76 28.18
CA SER A 66 -42.72 23.79 27.20
C SER A 66 -42.17 23.67 25.77
N SER A 67 -42.35 22.51 25.11
CA SER A 67 -43.29 22.28 23.99
C SER A 67 -42.78 22.65 22.59
N SER A 68 -42.79 21.62 21.74
CA SER A 68 -43.10 21.60 20.29
C SER A 68 -42.48 22.67 19.38
N ASP A 69 -41.59 22.28 18.46
CA ASP A 69 -42.02 21.93 17.10
C ASP A 69 -40.86 21.53 16.17
N ASN A 70 -41.25 20.74 15.18
CA ASN A 70 -40.50 20.11 14.10
C ASN A 70 -39.29 20.89 13.53
N TYR A 71 -38.17 20.18 13.31
CA TYR A 71 -37.22 20.54 12.26
C TYR A 71 -36.78 19.34 11.43
N SER A 72 -37.19 19.38 10.17
CA SER A 72 -36.76 18.53 9.07
C SER A 72 -35.23 18.48 8.97
N ARG A 73 -34.63 17.32 9.24
CA ARG A 73 -33.21 17.06 9.02
C ARG A 73 -32.99 16.73 7.54
N ILE A 74 -32.97 17.76 6.69
CA ILE A 74 -32.57 17.67 5.28
C ILE A 74 -31.06 17.98 5.16
N GLN A 75 -30.38 17.05 4.49
CA GLN A 75 -29.12 17.17 3.74
C GLN A 75 -27.94 17.88 4.43
N ARG A 76 -27.09 17.08 5.10
CA ARG A 76 -25.66 17.38 5.08
C ARG A 76 -25.16 17.18 3.65
N HIS A 77 -24.81 18.28 3.00
CA HIS A 77 -23.98 18.28 1.80
C HIS A 77 -22.73 17.42 2.07
N GLN A 78 -22.62 16.28 1.40
CA GLN A 78 -21.34 15.62 1.21
C GLN A 78 -20.52 16.53 0.30
N LYS A 79 -19.52 17.20 0.90
CA LYS A 79 -18.51 17.94 0.18
C LYS A 79 -17.76 16.96 -0.74
N PRO A 80 -17.52 17.28 -2.02
CA PRO A 80 -16.84 16.39 -2.94
C PRO A 80 -15.44 16.08 -2.40
N LYS A 81 -15.15 14.79 -2.28
CA LYS A 81 -13.85 14.26 -1.87
C LYS A 81 -12.83 14.63 -2.94
N VAL A 82 -12.05 15.68 -2.69
CA VAL A 82 -10.88 16.01 -3.49
C VAL A 82 -9.90 14.85 -3.32
N GLU A 83 -9.75 14.04 -4.35
CA GLU A 83 -8.77 12.95 -4.38
C GLU A 83 -7.36 13.54 -4.44
N SER A 84 -6.71 13.57 -3.28
CA SER A 84 -5.28 13.90 -3.10
C SER A 84 -4.38 12.91 -3.85
N PRO A 85 -3.20 13.33 -4.37
CA PRO A 85 -2.37 12.48 -5.20
C PRO A 85 -1.78 11.31 -4.41
N ALA A 86 -2.22 10.11 -4.80
CA ALA A 86 -1.56 8.81 -4.57
C ALA A 86 -1.45 8.29 -3.13
N SER A 87 -2.43 8.52 -2.25
CA SER A 87 -2.58 7.68 -1.06
C SER A 87 -3.09 6.28 -1.46
N LEU A 88 -2.25 5.25 -1.29
CA LEU A 88 -2.63 3.85 -1.51
C LEU A 88 -3.01 3.24 -0.16
N LYS A 89 -4.28 2.92 0.04
CA LYS A 89 -4.74 2.20 1.23
C LYS A 89 -4.53 0.70 1.08
N ALA A 90 -4.09 0.05 2.16
CA ALA A 90 -3.95 -1.40 2.20
C ALA A 90 -5.30 -2.10 2.04
N LYS A 91 -5.33 -3.17 1.25
CA LYS A 91 -6.53 -4.02 1.12
C LYS A 91 -6.64 -5.00 2.30
N PRO A 92 -7.85 -5.53 2.57
CA PRO A 92 -8.01 -6.70 3.41
C PRO A 92 -7.10 -7.84 2.95
N TYR A 93 -6.59 -8.62 3.89
CA TYR A 93 -5.81 -9.80 3.56
C TYR A 93 -6.65 -10.79 2.75
N MET A 94 -6.07 -11.34 1.68
CA MET A 94 -6.64 -12.42 0.89
C MET A 94 -5.50 -13.37 0.50
N PRO A 95 -5.71 -14.70 0.59
CA PRO A 95 -4.74 -15.67 0.10
C PRO A 95 -4.63 -15.63 -1.43
N PRO A 96 -3.54 -16.17 -2.01
CA PRO A 96 -3.43 -16.32 -3.45
C PRO A 96 -4.58 -17.20 -3.98
N PHE A 97 -5.21 -16.77 -5.08
CA PHE A 97 -6.35 -17.46 -5.71
C PHE A 97 -7.67 -17.43 -4.89
N ASP A 98 -7.77 -16.56 -3.88
CA ASP A 98 -9.02 -16.35 -3.15
C ASP A 98 -10.21 -16.08 -4.08
N GLY A 99 -11.35 -16.70 -3.78
CA GLY A 99 -12.58 -16.64 -4.58
C GLY A 99 -12.54 -17.43 -5.91
N ILE A 100 -11.41 -18.03 -6.29
CA ILE A 100 -11.28 -18.88 -7.48
C ILE A 100 -11.27 -20.36 -7.10
N VAL A 101 -10.63 -20.68 -5.98
CA VAL A 101 -10.55 -22.03 -5.44
C VAL A 101 -11.22 -22.11 -4.07
N HIS A 102 -11.63 -23.32 -3.67
CA HIS A 102 -12.10 -23.57 -2.31
C HIS A 102 -10.96 -23.38 -1.29
N ASN A 103 -11.31 -23.17 -0.02
CA ASN A 103 -10.34 -22.96 1.07
C ASN A 103 -9.34 -24.11 1.24
N ASP A 104 -9.76 -25.34 0.91
CA ASP A 104 -8.90 -26.52 0.86
C ASP A 104 -8.98 -27.14 -0.55
N PRO A 105 -8.21 -26.60 -1.52
CA PRO A 105 -8.35 -26.99 -2.90
C PRO A 105 -7.66 -28.33 -3.16
N SER A 106 -8.32 -29.18 -3.95
CA SER A 106 -7.70 -30.42 -4.41
C SER A 106 -6.56 -30.15 -5.38
N PHE A 107 -5.74 -31.18 -5.64
CA PHE A 107 -4.68 -31.09 -6.64
C PHE A 107 -5.23 -30.72 -8.03
N ASP A 108 -6.37 -31.29 -8.41
CA ASP A 108 -7.01 -31.03 -9.70
C ASP A 108 -7.56 -29.60 -9.80
N ASP A 109 -8.12 -29.05 -8.71
CA ASP A 109 -8.58 -27.65 -8.67
C ASP A 109 -7.43 -26.68 -8.90
N MET A 110 -6.31 -26.89 -8.20
CA MET A 110 -5.12 -26.06 -8.37
C MET A 110 -4.50 -26.22 -9.76
N ARG A 111 -4.50 -27.43 -10.32
CA ARG A 111 -4.04 -27.70 -11.69
C ARG A 111 -4.90 -26.97 -12.71
N GLU A 112 -6.21 -27.01 -12.57
CA GLU A 112 -7.13 -26.32 -13.47
C GLU A 112 -6.88 -24.81 -13.46
N VAL A 113 -6.73 -24.21 -12.28
CA VAL A 113 -6.53 -22.75 -12.17
C VAL A 113 -5.14 -22.32 -12.63
N VAL A 114 -4.09 -22.97 -12.15
CA VAL A 114 -2.70 -22.51 -12.33
C VAL A 114 -2.08 -22.97 -13.66
N TYR A 115 -2.37 -24.20 -14.09
CA TYR A 115 -1.76 -24.80 -15.28
C TYR A 115 -2.66 -24.68 -16.52
N VAL A 116 -3.94 -25.06 -16.41
CA VAL A 116 -4.87 -25.05 -17.56
C VAL A 116 -5.31 -23.63 -17.89
N ARG A 117 -5.95 -22.95 -16.93
CA ARG A 117 -6.45 -21.57 -17.08
C ARG A 117 -5.35 -20.51 -16.99
N LYS A 118 -4.14 -20.89 -16.55
CA LYS A 118 -2.96 -20.01 -16.40
C LYS A 118 -3.24 -18.75 -15.58
N VAL A 119 -4.12 -18.85 -14.59
CA VAL A 119 -4.47 -17.74 -13.71
C VAL A 119 -3.28 -17.40 -12.82
N ARG A 120 -3.04 -16.11 -12.61
CA ARG A 120 -2.07 -15.56 -11.66
C ARG A 120 -2.74 -14.48 -10.82
N PRO A 121 -2.30 -14.23 -9.58
CA PRO A 121 -2.79 -13.10 -8.81
C PRO A 121 -2.51 -11.79 -9.56
N PRO A 122 -3.53 -10.96 -9.85
CA PRO A 122 -3.34 -9.77 -10.65
C PRO A 122 -2.55 -8.72 -9.86
N PRO A 123 -1.58 -8.03 -10.48
CA PRO A 123 -0.97 -6.86 -9.88
C PRO A 123 -1.99 -5.72 -9.84
N GLU A 124 -1.97 -4.92 -8.78
CA GLU A 124 -2.90 -3.79 -8.70
C GLU A 124 -2.45 -2.65 -9.62
N LEU A 125 -3.41 -2.08 -10.35
CA LEU A 125 -3.15 -0.92 -11.22
C LEU A 125 -2.55 0.26 -10.45
N ALA A 126 -2.90 0.38 -9.18
CA ALA A 126 -2.43 1.43 -8.29
C ALA A 126 -0.92 1.34 -8.01
N TRP A 127 -0.34 0.14 -8.04
CA TRP A 127 1.11 -0.07 -7.85
C TRP A 127 1.95 0.56 -8.95
N LYS A 128 1.40 0.75 -10.16
CA LYS A 128 2.10 1.45 -11.25
C LYS A 128 2.41 2.91 -10.93
N LYS A 129 1.62 3.53 -10.05
CA LYS A 129 1.80 4.93 -9.64
C LYS A 129 2.98 5.11 -8.67
N VAL A 130 3.37 4.05 -7.96
CA VAL A 130 4.46 4.08 -6.98
C VAL A 130 5.68 3.37 -7.58
N PRO A 131 6.77 4.09 -7.91
CA PRO A 131 7.89 3.52 -8.66
C PRO A 131 8.52 2.27 -8.03
N VAL A 132 8.64 2.23 -6.70
CA VAL A 132 9.19 1.09 -5.96
C VAL A 132 8.28 -0.13 -6.09
N LEU A 133 6.97 0.06 -5.89
CA LEU A 133 5.99 -1.02 -6.03
C LEU A 133 5.84 -1.50 -7.48
N HIS A 134 5.96 -0.60 -8.46
CA HIS A 134 5.92 -0.98 -9.87
C HIS A 134 7.10 -1.89 -10.25
N LYS A 135 8.32 -1.57 -9.80
CA LYS A 135 9.50 -2.42 -10.02
C LYS A 135 9.36 -3.76 -9.31
N LEU A 136 8.86 -3.74 -8.06
CA LEU A 136 8.60 -4.96 -7.31
C LEU A 136 7.52 -5.83 -7.99
N SER A 137 6.46 -5.22 -8.53
CA SER A 137 5.40 -5.96 -9.25
C SER A 137 5.95 -6.68 -10.47
N LYS A 138 6.82 -6.03 -11.24
CA LYS A 138 7.51 -6.67 -12.38
C LYS A 138 8.41 -7.81 -11.96
N LEU A 139 9.15 -7.62 -10.87
CA LEU A 139 10.01 -8.66 -10.31
C LEU A 139 9.20 -9.90 -9.88
N MET A 140 8.03 -9.70 -9.26
CA MET A 140 7.10 -10.78 -8.89
C MET A 140 6.50 -11.46 -10.12
N GLU A 141 6.08 -10.67 -11.12
CA GLU A 141 5.50 -11.16 -12.38
C GLU A 141 6.43 -12.14 -13.11
N ASP A 142 7.73 -11.84 -13.15
CA ASP A 142 8.75 -12.69 -13.77
C ASP A 142 9.05 -13.95 -12.93
N SER A 143 8.85 -13.89 -11.61
CA SER A 143 9.19 -15.00 -10.70
C SER A 143 8.13 -16.09 -10.61
N TRP A 144 6.87 -15.83 -10.93
CA TRP A 144 5.82 -16.87 -11.01
C TRP A 144 5.51 -17.33 -12.44
N HIS A 145 6.49 -17.20 -13.34
CA HIS A 145 6.37 -17.59 -14.74
C HIS A 145 6.04 -19.08 -14.90
N ALA A 146 5.27 -19.44 -15.94
CA ALA A 146 4.86 -20.83 -16.17
C ALA A 146 6.05 -21.76 -16.38
N MET A 147 7.01 -21.32 -17.19
CA MET A 147 8.25 -22.05 -17.44
C MET A 147 9.31 -21.73 -16.36
N PRO A 148 9.93 -22.75 -15.72
CA PRO A 148 10.91 -22.56 -14.65
C PRO A 148 12.15 -21.73 -15.05
N HIS A 149 12.66 -21.90 -16.27
CA HIS A 149 13.91 -21.25 -16.70
C HIS A 149 13.80 -19.73 -16.86
N PHE A 150 12.60 -19.18 -16.99
CA PHE A 150 12.39 -17.72 -17.04
C PHE A 150 12.28 -17.10 -15.64
N ARG A 151 12.10 -17.92 -14.60
CA ARG A 151 12.01 -17.43 -13.23
C ARG A 151 13.37 -16.92 -12.76
N HIS A 152 13.35 -15.90 -11.92
CA HIS A 152 14.56 -15.40 -11.29
C HIS A 152 15.15 -16.40 -10.30
N THR A 153 16.45 -16.29 -10.03
CA THR A 153 17.07 -17.00 -8.90
C THR A 153 16.81 -16.24 -7.60
N ALA A 154 16.90 -16.94 -6.47
CA ALA A 154 16.79 -16.31 -5.14
C ALA A 154 17.82 -15.18 -4.96
N LEU A 155 19.03 -15.37 -5.50
CA LEU A 155 20.08 -14.35 -5.45
C LEU A 155 19.70 -13.10 -6.24
N LYS A 156 19.09 -13.25 -7.43
CA LYS A 156 18.63 -12.10 -8.22
C LYS A 156 17.50 -11.37 -7.49
N LEU A 157 16.54 -12.10 -6.94
CA LEU A 157 15.45 -11.53 -6.14
C LEU A 157 15.96 -10.75 -4.94
N LYS A 158 16.92 -11.31 -4.20
CA LYS A 158 17.57 -10.61 -3.08
C LYS A 158 18.23 -9.32 -3.56
N LYS A 159 19.07 -9.37 -4.60
CA LYS A 159 19.79 -8.20 -5.12
C LYS A 159 18.83 -7.09 -5.57
N GLU A 160 17.79 -7.43 -6.33
CA GLU A 160 16.83 -6.44 -6.80
C GLU A 160 16.01 -5.86 -5.65
N THR A 161 15.57 -6.69 -4.69
CA THR A 161 14.84 -6.21 -3.50
C THR A 161 15.72 -5.28 -2.65
N THR A 162 16.99 -5.60 -2.44
CA THR A 162 17.94 -4.71 -1.74
C THR A 162 18.09 -3.36 -2.44
N LYS A 163 18.22 -3.34 -3.78
CA LYS A 163 18.26 -2.08 -4.54
C LYS A 163 16.99 -1.24 -4.34
N LEU A 164 15.82 -1.88 -4.28
CA LEU A 164 14.55 -1.19 -4.03
C LEU A 164 14.47 -0.61 -2.61
N ILE A 165 14.99 -1.32 -1.61
CA ILE A 165 15.10 -0.82 -0.23
C ILE A 165 15.98 0.43 -0.21
N GLU A 166 17.18 0.37 -0.77
CA GLU A 166 18.10 1.51 -0.85
C GLU A 166 17.50 2.71 -1.59
N MET A 167 16.73 2.47 -2.65
CA MET A 167 16.00 3.52 -3.35
C MET A 167 14.97 4.20 -2.44
N THR A 168 14.25 3.43 -1.64
CA THR A 168 13.21 3.92 -0.72
C THR A 168 13.83 4.72 0.43
N ASP A 169 14.96 4.26 0.98
CA ASP A 169 15.65 4.95 2.08
C ASP A 169 16.20 6.32 1.66
N ARG A 170 16.69 6.45 0.42
CA ARG A 170 17.11 7.76 -0.12
C ARG A 170 15.96 8.76 -0.23
N GLN A 171 14.76 8.30 -0.59
CA GLN A 171 13.57 9.16 -0.68
C GLN A 171 13.16 9.70 0.70
N LYS A 172 13.28 8.88 1.76
CA LYS A 172 13.04 9.34 3.14
C LYS A 172 14.04 10.40 3.61
N GLN A 173 15.31 10.27 3.23
CA GLN A 173 16.34 11.25 3.60
C GLN A 173 16.17 12.61 2.90
N GLN A 174 15.66 12.62 1.66
CA GLN A 174 15.37 13.86 0.93
C GLN A 174 14.23 14.64 1.59
N GLN A 175 13.15 13.95 1.98
CA GLN A 175 12.04 14.58 2.73
C GLN A 175 12.48 15.17 4.08
N GLY A 176 13.36 14.48 4.82
CA GLY A 176 13.91 15.02 6.08
C GLY A 176 14.78 16.27 5.89
N LYS A 177 15.46 16.40 4.75
CA LYS A 177 16.26 17.59 4.41
C LYS A 177 15.40 18.76 3.97
N GLU A 178 14.36 18.52 3.18
CA GLU A 178 13.39 19.55 2.77
C GLU A 178 12.66 20.13 3.99
N MET A 179 12.26 19.29 4.94
CA MET A 179 11.64 19.73 6.19
C MET A 179 12.58 20.62 7.04
N PHE A 180 13.88 20.31 7.08
CA PHE A 180 14.88 21.12 7.81
C PHE A 180 15.19 22.44 7.09
N GLN A 181 15.32 22.43 5.76
CA GLN A 181 15.55 23.64 4.97
C GLN A 181 14.35 24.59 4.97
N GLN A 182 13.13 24.08 5.04
CA GLN A 182 11.91 24.90 5.11
C GLN A 182 11.73 25.56 6.48
N GLN A 183 12.21 24.91 7.55
CA GLN A 183 12.21 25.44 8.91
C GLN A 183 13.27 26.55 9.09
N ASP A 184 14.46 26.38 8.52
CA ASP A 184 15.50 27.41 8.51
C ASP A 184 15.13 28.62 7.65
N SER A 185 14.50 28.42 6.48
CA SER A 185 14.04 29.53 5.63
C SER A 185 12.88 30.33 6.25
N CYS A 186 11.93 29.67 6.92
CA CYS A 186 10.86 30.35 7.67
C CYS A 186 11.40 31.16 8.88
N LEU A 187 12.43 30.65 9.56
CA LEU A 187 13.13 31.37 10.62
C LEU A 187 13.87 32.61 10.09
N VAL A 188 14.52 32.49 8.92
CA VAL A 188 15.22 33.60 8.27
C VAL A 188 14.23 34.67 7.81
N GLU A 189 13.10 34.32 7.20
CA GLU A 189 12.06 35.28 6.80
C GLU A 189 11.43 35.99 8.01
N SER A 190 11.14 35.26 9.10
CA SER A 190 10.63 35.83 10.37
C SER A 190 11.63 36.74 11.09
N ALA A 191 12.93 36.52 10.91
CA ALA A 191 13.98 37.40 11.42
C ALA A 191 14.06 38.68 10.58
N THR A 192 13.99 38.59 9.25
CA THR A 192 14.06 39.77 8.38
C THR A 192 12.81 40.66 8.45
N ASN A 193 11.63 40.08 8.68
CA ASN A 193 10.38 40.85 8.77
C ASN A 193 10.21 41.61 10.11
N ARG A 194 11.02 41.27 11.14
CA ARG A 194 11.08 42.03 12.40
C ARG A 194 11.93 43.30 12.32
N TYR A 195 12.63 43.53 11.20
CA TYR A 195 13.44 44.73 10.94
C TYR A 195 12.89 45.59 9.79
N ALA A 196 11.74 45.23 9.21
CA ALA A 196 11.02 46.06 8.26
C ALA A 196 9.97 46.91 9.02
N CYS A 197 10.25 48.22 9.10
CA CYS A 197 9.54 49.35 9.71
C CYS A 197 8.13 49.15 10.29
#